data_AF-A0A2D7WBP9-F1
#
_entry.id   AF-A0A2D7WBP9-F1
#
_cell.length_a   1.000
_cell.length_b   1.000
_cell.length_c   1.000
_cell.angle_alpha   90.00
_cell.angle_beta   90.00
_cell.angle_gamma   90.00
#
_symmetry.space_group_name_H-M   'P 1'
#
loop_
_entity.id
_entity.type
_entity.pdbx_description
1 polymer ?
#
loop_
_entity_poly.entity_id
_entity_poly.type
_entity_poly.pdbx_seq_one_letter_code
_entity_poly.pdbx_strand_id
1 'polypeptide(L)'
;MTFEIILPTWIAAYSTSDRIILQDNTEGTPQLDLNLGGSGSYNWQHSICKASSHEVSAQCANPPVPDTLICEATEKTCAMSDIEFDVSQFDINEWTQSISITFYLKAEVAVYRLMVPDEIRNKLSMDGTSVDLEVLPADLLKLVLDIVGGDDVTEKLNTTIPMGEAGDLKLEVSSDGFETFASELGGAITTNIHAAADDLVANSDGILSNVDLDALSVKTNVTVGKPQTSMSDYYPIAFSISIPEVTVTIGVADGINGIIGGSPTIEITTKNMLLNPVQQILDNVASGMGRGLTMGFLSASGTGFSTQSVDQSIDPIDMSIYQEADLSFDGFVEFKLPKGIILDGFSTSSGKATSEMVDGRQKITYDTRALQSGDSIQFALVITWGYIVSQIWIYPAILLSFVAWRVYKRKQKKAKKAAAKVKALEYRAKKGGLSDAEFTALGRGSDSMGGGMGGPPPPQGDAWADMGGSGYSGGAVDKELLDLYDD
;
A
#
# COMPACT_ATOMS: atom_id res chain seq x y z
N MET A 1 -11.05 -42.82 48.74
CA MET A 1 -12.22 -41.95 48.39
C MET A 1 -12.58 -42.20 46.93
N THR A 2 -13.77 -41.81 46.45
CA THR A 2 -14.15 -41.99 45.03
C THR A 2 -14.67 -40.67 44.47
N PHE A 3 -14.04 -40.18 43.41
CA PHE A 3 -14.52 -39.06 42.60
C PHE A 3 -14.98 -39.59 41.24
N GLU A 4 -16.07 -39.02 40.72
CA GLU A 4 -16.60 -39.32 39.39
C GLU A 4 -16.57 -38.03 38.57
N ILE A 5 -15.94 -38.09 37.39
CA ILE A 5 -15.88 -36.98 36.43
C ILE A 5 -16.66 -37.43 35.20
N ILE A 6 -17.74 -36.71 34.88
CA ILE A 6 -18.50 -36.92 33.65
C ILE A 6 -17.79 -36.17 32.52
N LEU A 7 -17.52 -36.88 31.43
CA LEU A 7 -16.81 -36.40 30.25
C LEU A 7 -17.75 -35.72 29.25
N PRO A 8 -17.28 -34.69 28.52
CA PRO A 8 -17.94 -34.21 27.30
C PRO A 8 -18.06 -35.33 26.26
N THR A 9 -19.07 -35.28 25.38
CA THR A 9 -19.38 -36.35 24.39
C THR A 9 -18.28 -36.63 23.35
N TRP A 10 -17.26 -35.77 23.28
CA TRP A 10 -16.08 -35.88 22.42
C TRP A 10 -14.86 -36.50 23.12
N ILE A 11 -14.86 -36.63 24.46
CA ILE A 11 -13.87 -37.42 25.22
C ILE A 11 -14.50 -38.74 25.65
N ALA A 12 -13.73 -39.83 25.61
CA ALA A 12 -14.08 -41.08 26.25
C ALA A 12 -12.88 -41.62 27.04
N ALA A 13 -13.13 -42.30 28.16
CA ALA A 13 -12.16 -43.25 28.67
C ALA A 13 -11.98 -44.38 27.64
N TYR A 14 -10.83 -45.07 27.64
CA TYR A 14 -10.54 -46.17 26.71
C TYR A 14 -11.63 -47.28 26.67
N SER A 15 -12.44 -47.39 27.71
CA SER A 15 -13.61 -48.28 27.83
C SER A 15 -14.90 -47.79 27.15
N THR A 16 -14.87 -46.70 26.37
CA THR A 16 -16.03 -45.97 25.80
C THR A 16 -16.99 -45.39 26.84
N SER A 17 -16.55 -45.27 28.10
CA SER A 17 -17.30 -44.67 29.21
C SER A 17 -17.39 -43.14 29.09
N ASP A 18 -18.56 -42.58 29.40
CA ASP A 18 -18.78 -41.13 29.62
C ASP A 18 -18.25 -40.66 30.98
N ARG A 19 -17.63 -41.55 31.77
CA ARG A 19 -17.14 -41.27 33.13
C ARG A 19 -15.72 -41.75 33.35
N ILE A 20 -14.91 -40.90 33.98
CA ILE A 20 -13.70 -41.30 34.72
C ILE A 20 -14.12 -41.52 36.18
N ILE A 21 -13.69 -42.64 36.77
CA ILE A 21 -13.84 -42.88 38.21
C ILE A 21 -12.45 -42.86 38.85
N LEU A 22 -12.12 -41.74 39.51
CA LEU A 22 -10.88 -41.58 40.26
C LEU A 22 -11.07 -42.21 41.65
N GLN A 23 -10.48 -43.39 41.84
CA GLN A 23 -10.53 -44.10 43.11
C GLN A 23 -9.21 -43.90 43.86
N ASP A 24 -9.27 -43.14 44.95
CA ASP A 24 -8.15 -42.91 45.87
C ASP A 24 -7.82 -44.22 46.60
N ASN A 25 -6.79 -44.89 46.07
CA ASN A 25 -6.17 -46.11 46.53
C ASN A 25 -4.80 -45.74 47.11
N THR A 26 -4.59 -45.97 48.41
CA THR A 26 -3.35 -45.56 49.12
C THR A 26 -2.12 -46.39 48.74
N GLU A 27 -2.27 -47.46 47.97
CA GLU A 27 -1.19 -48.31 47.45
C GLU A 27 -1.45 -48.66 45.97
N GLY A 28 -1.01 -47.79 45.06
CA GLY A 28 -1.04 -48.05 43.61
C GLY A 28 -0.82 -46.79 42.78
N THR A 29 -0.16 -46.92 41.62
CA THR A 29 -0.05 -45.83 40.64
C THR A 29 -1.39 -45.65 39.92
N PRO A 30 -2.00 -44.44 39.90
CA PRO A 30 -3.22 -44.22 39.14
C PRO A 30 -2.91 -44.18 37.64
N GLN A 31 -3.43 -45.17 36.90
CA GLN A 31 -3.42 -45.16 35.43
C GLN A 31 -4.68 -44.50 34.89
N LEU A 32 -4.57 -43.68 33.84
CA LEU A 32 -5.67 -42.89 33.30
C LEU A 32 -5.57 -42.76 31.78
N ASP A 33 -6.01 -43.80 31.05
CA ASP A 33 -6.00 -43.77 29.58
C ASP A 33 -7.25 -43.07 29.01
N LEU A 34 -7.01 -41.94 28.34
CA LEU A 34 -8.05 -41.05 27.79
C LEU A 34 -7.90 -40.95 26.27
N ASN A 35 -9.03 -41.01 25.57
CA ASN A 35 -9.08 -40.94 24.12
C ASN A 35 -10.15 -39.91 23.69
N LEU A 36 -9.92 -39.20 22.60
CA LEU A 36 -10.90 -38.28 21.99
C LEU A 36 -11.91 -39.02 21.09
N GLY A 37 -12.17 -40.29 21.43
CA GLY A 37 -12.96 -41.27 20.68
C GLY A 37 -14.40 -41.45 21.18
N GLY A 38 -15.01 -40.40 21.73
CA GLY A 38 -16.42 -40.42 22.16
C GLY A 38 -17.41 -40.61 21.00
N SER A 39 -18.70 -40.79 21.33
CA SER A 39 -19.75 -40.94 20.29
C SER A 39 -20.06 -39.66 19.49
N GLY A 40 -19.48 -38.53 19.90
CA GLY A 40 -19.36 -37.31 19.11
C GLY A 40 -17.89 -36.88 18.95
N SER A 41 -17.00 -37.83 18.67
CA SER A 41 -15.58 -37.56 18.40
C SER A 41 -15.39 -36.65 17.18
N TYR A 42 -14.38 -35.78 17.26
CA TYR A 42 -13.94 -34.97 16.14
C TYR A 42 -13.17 -35.84 15.14
N ASN A 43 -13.52 -35.75 13.85
CA ASN A 43 -12.81 -36.42 12.77
C ASN A 43 -12.11 -35.40 11.88
N TRP A 44 -10.77 -35.33 11.96
CA TRP A 44 -9.96 -34.44 11.12
C TRP A 44 -9.93 -34.86 9.64
N GLN A 45 -10.29 -36.10 9.31
CA GLN A 45 -10.21 -36.64 7.93
C GLN A 45 -11.39 -36.18 7.06
N HIS A 46 -11.53 -34.87 6.89
CA HIS A 46 -12.49 -34.25 6.00
C HIS A 46 -11.91 -32.95 5.41
N SER A 47 -12.38 -32.59 4.21
CA SER A 47 -11.95 -31.38 3.50
C SER A 47 -12.74 -30.15 3.98
N ILE A 48 -12.06 -29.01 4.04
CA ILE A 48 -12.63 -27.72 4.42
C ILE A 48 -12.75 -26.86 3.15
N CYS A 49 -13.90 -26.18 2.95
CA CYS A 49 -14.14 -25.37 1.75
C CYS A 49 -14.77 -24.00 2.07
N LYS A 50 -14.44 -23.01 1.24
CA LYS A 50 -15.02 -21.66 1.20
C LYS A 50 -16.45 -21.77 0.64
N ALA A 51 -17.48 -21.43 1.43
CA ALA A 51 -18.89 -21.47 1.03
C ALA A 51 -19.24 -20.35 0.03
N SER A 52 -18.74 -19.16 0.34
CA SER A 52 -18.82 -17.94 -0.44
C SER A 52 -17.60 -17.06 -0.05
N SER A 53 -17.43 -15.88 -0.63
CA SER A 53 -16.30 -15.00 -0.32
C SER A 53 -16.21 -14.65 1.18
N HIS A 54 -15.27 -15.30 1.89
CA HIS A 54 -14.99 -15.20 3.33
C HIS A 54 -15.99 -15.90 4.27
N GLU A 55 -16.81 -16.84 3.78
CA GLU A 55 -17.61 -17.74 4.62
C GLU A 55 -17.15 -19.19 4.48
N VAL A 56 -17.19 -19.98 5.56
CA VAL A 56 -16.77 -21.40 5.58
C VAL A 56 -17.98 -22.31 5.41
N SER A 57 -17.87 -23.34 4.57
CA SER A 57 -18.90 -24.37 4.44
C SER A 57 -18.57 -25.58 5.32
N ALA A 58 -19.51 -25.98 6.17
CA ALA A 58 -19.45 -27.27 6.86
C ALA A 58 -19.56 -28.48 5.92
N GLN A 59 -19.90 -28.27 4.63
CA GLN A 59 -19.87 -29.30 3.59
C GLN A 59 -19.24 -28.75 2.30
N CYS A 60 -18.10 -29.30 1.91
CA CYS A 60 -17.57 -29.17 0.54
C CYS A 60 -18.56 -29.75 -0.49
N ALA A 61 -18.46 -29.29 -1.73
CA ALA A 61 -18.97 -30.04 -2.87
C ALA A 61 -18.30 -31.44 -2.95
N ASN A 62 -18.93 -32.40 -3.62
CA ASN A 62 -18.37 -33.73 -3.83
C ASN A 62 -18.42 -34.10 -5.33
N PRO A 63 -17.30 -34.10 -6.07
CA PRO A 63 -15.96 -33.68 -5.61
C PRO A 63 -15.89 -32.19 -5.25
N PRO A 64 -14.91 -31.75 -4.43
CA PRO A 64 -14.69 -30.34 -4.15
C PRO A 64 -14.42 -29.54 -5.43
N VAL A 65 -14.87 -28.28 -5.48
CA VAL A 65 -14.46 -27.34 -6.54
C VAL A 65 -13.07 -26.80 -6.16
N PRO A 66 -12.02 -26.94 -7.01
CA PRO A 66 -10.65 -26.59 -6.63
C PRO A 66 -10.52 -25.17 -6.05
N ASP A 67 -11.13 -24.19 -6.71
CA ASP A 67 -11.07 -22.76 -6.34
C ASP A 67 -11.83 -22.43 -5.03
N THR A 68 -12.49 -23.42 -4.42
CA THR A 68 -13.18 -23.32 -3.11
C THR A 68 -12.53 -24.15 -2.03
N LEU A 69 -11.59 -25.04 -2.38
CA LEU A 69 -10.94 -25.95 -1.44
C LEU A 69 -9.93 -25.16 -0.60
N ILE A 70 -10.16 -25.16 0.72
CA ILE A 70 -9.22 -24.57 1.67
C ILE A 70 -8.17 -25.62 2.03
N CYS A 71 -8.64 -26.81 2.47
CA CYS A 71 -7.77 -27.94 2.78
C CYS A 71 -8.37 -29.29 2.37
N GLU A 72 -7.52 -30.21 1.94
CA GLU A 72 -7.85 -31.61 1.65
C GLU A 72 -8.16 -32.43 2.91
N ALA A 73 -8.84 -33.57 2.74
CA ALA A 73 -9.13 -34.52 3.83
C ALA A 73 -7.91 -35.26 4.38
N THR A 74 -6.74 -35.07 3.76
CA THR A 74 -5.44 -35.66 4.10
C THR A 74 -4.49 -34.68 4.80
N GLU A 75 -4.75 -33.36 4.69
CA GLU A 75 -3.93 -32.31 5.32
C GLU A 75 -4.28 -32.24 6.82
N LYS A 76 -3.32 -32.63 7.68
CA LYS A 76 -3.48 -32.67 9.15
C LYS A 76 -3.47 -31.28 9.75
N THR A 77 -2.51 -30.46 9.31
CA THR A 77 -2.54 -29.02 9.48
C THR A 77 -3.37 -28.39 8.38
N CYS A 78 -4.13 -27.37 8.74
CA CYS A 78 -4.92 -26.57 7.82
C CYS A 78 -4.87 -25.11 8.28
N ALA A 79 -4.07 -24.32 7.58
CA ALA A 79 -4.03 -22.88 7.67
C ALA A 79 -4.27 -22.31 6.27
N MET A 80 -4.94 -21.16 6.20
CA MET A 80 -5.28 -20.49 4.95
C MET A 80 -4.88 -19.03 5.03
N SER A 81 -4.17 -18.52 4.02
CA SER A 81 -3.89 -17.10 3.85
C SER A 81 -4.72 -16.45 2.72
N ASP A 82 -5.07 -15.19 2.92
CA ASP A 82 -5.76 -14.35 1.94
C ASP A 82 -5.10 -12.96 2.00
N ILE A 83 -4.23 -12.66 1.03
CA ILE A 83 -3.57 -11.34 0.90
C ILE A 83 -4.25 -10.56 -0.22
N GLU A 84 -4.65 -9.32 0.07
CA GLU A 84 -5.08 -8.32 -0.88
C GLU A 84 -4.13 -7.11 -0.81
N PHE A 85 -3.38 -6.86 -1.88
CA PHE A 85 -2.58 -5.64 -2.04
C PHE A 85 -3.11 -4.83 -3.21
N ASP A 86 -3.57 -3.62 -2.91
CA ASP A 86 -4.25 -2.74 -3.86
C ASP A 86 -3.48 -1.43 -3.99
N VAL A 87 -2.84 -1.20 -5.14
CA VAL A 87 -2.19 0.09 -5.47
C VAL A 87 -3.20 0.94 -6.23
N SER A 88 -3.94 1.78 -5.51
CA SER A 88 -5.03 2.57 -6.07
C SER A 88 -4.52 3.69 -6.99
N GLN A 89 -3.38 4.30 -6.65
CA GLN A 89 -2.74 5.36 -7.43
C GLN A 89 -1.21 5.29 -7.37
N PHE A 90 -0.57 5.71 -8.46
CA PHE A 90 0.87 5.92 -8.58
C PHE A 90 1.07 7.24 -9.31
N ASP A 91 1.89 8.14 -8.77
CA ASP A 91 2.13 9.48 -9.29
C ASP A 91 3.64 9.79 -9.34
N ILE A 92 4.02 10.59 -10.34
CA ILE A 92 5.40 11.08 -10.52
C ILE A 92 5.35 12.61 -10.48
N ASN A 93 5.89 13.20 -9.42
CA ASN A 93 5.87 14.63 -9.17
C ASN A 93 7.21 15.26 -9.59
N GLU A 94 7.30 15.75 -10.83
CA GLU A 94 8.61 16.17 -11.37
C GLU A 94 9.19 17.43 -10.69
N TRP A 95 8.33 18.26 -10.07
CA TRP A 95 8.73 19.53 -9.43
C TRP A 95 9.22 19.39 -8.00
N THR A 96 8.67 18.43 -7.24
CA THR A 96 9.13 18.05 -5.90
C THR A 96 10.18 16.93 -5.96
N GLN A 97 10.51 16.44 -7.16
CA GLN A 97 11.41 15.32 -7.40
C GLN A 97 11.01 14.08 -6.59
N SER A 98 9.71 13.77 -6.53
CA SER A 98 9.19 12.67 -5.71
C SER A 98 8.23 11.75 -6.46
N ILE A 99 8.14 10.50 -6.01
CA ILE A 99 7.18 9.50 -6.44
C ILE A 99 6.19 9.29 -5.29
N SER A 100 4.89 9.31 -5.57
CA SER A 100 3.85 9.04 -4.57
C SER A 100 3.10 7.77 -4.95
N ILE A 101 2.87 6.89 -3.97
CA ILE A 101 2.20 5.61 -4.16
C ILE A 101 1.07 5.53 -3.13
N THR A 102 -0.17 5.50 -3.60
CA THR A 102 -1.34 5.25 -2.74
C THR A 102 -1.70 3.78 -2.81
N PHE A 103 -1.68 3.11 -1.67
CA PHE A 103 -1.99 1.68 -1.58
C PHE A 103 -2.74 1.31 -0.31
N TYR A 104 -3.39 0.14 -0.37
CA TYR A 104 -4.05 -0.57 0.72
C TYR A 104 -3.47 -1.99 0.79
N LEU A 105 -3.31 -2.51 2.00
CA LEU A 105 -2.95 -3.91 2.24
C LEU A 105 -3.94 -4.53 3.22
N LYS A 106 -4.40 -5.73 2.93
CA LYS A 106 -5.00 -6.67 3.88
C LYS A 106 -4.27 -8.00 3.76
N ALA A 107 -3.96 -8.63 4.89
CA ALA A 107 -3.55 -10.02 4.96
C ALA A 107 -4.33 -10.69 6.09
N GLU A 108 -4.95 -11.83 5.82
CA GLU A 108 -5.68 -12.63 6.79
C GLU A 108 -5.10 -14.05 6.80
N VAL A 109 -4.91 -14.64 7.98
CA VAL A 109 -4.40 -16.00 8.18
C VAL A 109 -5.33 -16.72 9.16
N ALA A 110 -6.03 -17.74 8.67
CA ALA A 110 -7.02 -18.50 9.41
C ALA A 110 -6.51 -19.93 9.67
N VAL A 111 -6.35 -20.30 10.95
CA VAL A 111 -5.92 -21.63 11.38
C VAL A 111 -7.13 -22.44 11.81
N TYR A 112 -7.42 -23.52 11.06
CA TYR A 112 -8.57 -24.40 11.27
C TYR A 112 -8.18 -25.61 12.13
N ARG A 113 -7.04 -26.23 11.84
CA ARG A 113 -6.47 -27.35 12.60
C ARG A 113 -4.94 -27.39 12.49
N LEU A 114 -4.28 -27.96 13.48
CA LEU A 114 -2.82 -28.16 13.52
C LEU A 114 -2.51 -29.63 13.81
N MET A 115 -1.58 -30.23 13.07
CA MET A 115 -0.91 -31.47 13.47
C MET A 115 -0.18 -31.24 14.80
N VAL A 116 -0.24 -32.23 15.69
CA VAL A 116 0.55 -32.21 16.92
C VAL A 116 1.93 -32.84 16.66
N PRO A 117 3.04 -32.11 16.82
CA PRO A 117 4.38 -32.67 16.69
C PRO A 117 4.58 -33.89 17.59
N ASP A 118 5.28 -34.91 17.09
CA ASP A 118 5.49 -36.14 17.86
C ASP A 118 6.27 -35.89 19.17
N GLU A 119 7.10 -34.84 19.27
CA GLU A 119 7.73 -34.46 20.54
C GLU A 119 6.69 -34.07 21.61
N ILE A 120 5.60 -33.41 21.22
CA ILE A 120 4.50 -33.05 22.12
C ILE A 120 3.65 -34.30 22.41
N ARG A 121 3.33 -35.14 21.42
CA ARG A 121 2.58 -36.40 21.63
C ARG A 121 3.29 -37.36 22.58
N ASN A 122 4.62 -37.44 22.49
CA ASN A 122 5.44 -38.20 23.42
C ASN A 122 5.42 -37.61 24.85
N LYS A 123 5.41 -36.28 25.01
CA LYS A 123 5.25 -35.62 26.33
C LYS A 123 3.84 -35.74 26.92
N LEU A 124 2.82 -35.92 26.08
CA LEU A 124 1.45 -36.23 26.51
C LEU A 124 1.25 -37.71 26.90
N SER A 125 2.28 -38.55 26.76
CA SER A 125 2.23 -39.99 26.98
C SER A 125 3.22 -40.42 28.09
N MET A 126 2.90 -40.10 29.35
CA MET A 126 3.79 -40.30 30.51
C MET A 126 3.18 -41.20 31.59
N ASP A 127 4.03 -42.01 32.23
CA ASP A 127 3.79 -42.76 33.48
C ASP A 127 2.41 -43.46 33.64
N GLY A 128 1.91 -44.07 32.57
CA GLY A 128 0.66 -44.84 32.58
C GLY A 128 -0.61 -44.01 32.35
N THR A 129 -0.45 -42.80 31.79
CA THR A 129 -1.50 -41.97 31.21
C THR A 129 -1.14 -41.76 29.73
N SER A 130 -1.95 -42.30 28.82
CA SER A 130 -1.82 -42.03 27.38
C SER A 130 -2.96 -41.13 26.88
N VAL A 131 -2.61 -40.12 26.07
CA VAL A 131 -3.53 -39.22 25.38
C VAL A 131 -3.13 -39.17 23.90
N ASP A 132 -3.79 -39.98 23.07
CA ASP A 132 -3.55 -39.95 21.63
C ASP A 132 -4.35 -38.82 20.97
N LEU A 133 -3.62 -37.76 20.61
CA LEU A 133 -4.12 -36.55 19.97
C LEU A 133 -3.18 -36.23 18.80
N GLU A 134 -3.60 -36.62 17.59
CA GLU A 134 -2.83 -36.43 16.35
C GLU A 134 -3.00 -35.02 15.77
N VAL A 135 -4.19 -34.43 15.93
CA VAL A 135 -4.59 -33.16 15.32
C VAL A 135 -5.42 -32.32 16.30
N LEU A 136 -4.98 -31.08 16.55
CA LEU A 136 -5.66 -30.05 17.33
C LEU A 136 -6.60 -29.22 16.44
N PRO A 137 -7.94 -29.38 16.52
CA PRO A 137 -8.88 -28.45 15.89
C PRO A 137 -8.89 -27.10 16.62
N ALA A 138 -9.29 -26.04 15.91
CA ALA A 138 -9.37 -24.68 16.44
C ALA A 138 -10.23 -24.56 17.71
N ASP A 139 -11.34 -25.30 17.84
CA ASP A 139 -12.15 -25.27 19.06
C ASP A 139 -11.45 -25.89 20.28
N LEU A 140 -10.53 -26.84 20.09
CA LEU A 140 -9.71 -27.39 21.18
C LEU A 140 -8.61 -26.40 21.58
N LEU A 141 -8.01 -25.69 20.62
CA LEU A 141 -7.07 -24.61 20.90
C LEU A 141 -7.74 -23.49 21.71
N LYS A 142 -8.96 -23.06 21.33
CA LYS A 142 -9.76 -22.10 22.11
C LYS A 142 -10.04 -22.61 23.52
N LEU A 143 -10.41 -23.88 23.68
CA LEU A 143 -10.68 -24.46 25.00
C LEU A 143 -9.43 -24.49 25.89
N VAL A 144 -8.25 -24.75 25.31
CA VAL A 144 -6.97 -24.65 26.03
C VAL A 144 -6.68 -23.20 26.44
N LEU A 145 -6.91 -22.21 25.56
CA LEU A 145 -6.73 -20.79 25.88
C LEU A 145 -7.72 -20.29 26.96
N ASP A 146 -8.96 -20.79 26.96
CA ASP A 146 -9.99 -20.47 27.95
C ASP A 146 -9.65 -21.05 29.34
N ILE A 147 -9.15 -22.31 29.39
CA ILE A 147 -8.73 -22.98 30.63
C ILE A 147 -7.42 -22.42 31.19
N VAL A 148 -6.40 -22.19 30.35
CA VAL A 148 -5.08 -21.71 30.77
C VAL A 148 -5.07 -20.20 31.02
N GLY A 149 -5.95 -19.47 30.34
CA GLY A 149 -6.05 -18.02 30.40
C GLY A 149 -7.14 -17.46 31.31
N GLY A 150 -7.99 -18.31 31.91
CA GLY A 150 -9.16 -17.90 32.69
C GLY A 150 -8.86 -17.12 33.98
N ASP A 151 -9.89 -16.44 34.50
CA ASP A 151 -9.77 -15.51 35.64
C ASP A 151 -9.26 -16.15 36.94
N ASP A 152 -9.54 -17.45 37.16
CA ASP A 152 -9.09 -18.19 38.35
C ASP A 152 -7.60 -18.61 38.28
N VAL A 153 -6.90 -18.40 37.14
CA VAL A 153 -5.50 -18.80 36.96
C VAL A 153 -4.55 -17.72 37.48
N THR A 154 -3.96 -17.97 38.66
CA THR A 154 -3.08 -17.01 39.35
C THR A 154 -1.72 -16.76 38.69
N GLU A 155 -1.20 -17.75 37.95
CA GLU A 155 0.07 -17.66 37.21
C GLU A 155 -0.17 -17.99 35.74
N LYS A 156 -0.67 -17.01 34.98
CA LYS A 156 -0.95 -17.18 33.54
C LYS A 156 0.34 -17.38 32.76
N LEU A 157 0.37 -18.43 31.92
CA LEU A 157 1.51 -18.71 31.04
C LEU A 157 1.74 -17.53 30.08
N ASN A 158 3.00 -17.12 29.93
CA ASN A 158 3.38 -16.05 29.04
C ASN A 158 4.81 -16.22 28.53
N THR A 159 5.10 -15.60 27.39
CA THR A 159 6.42 -15.55 26.75
C THR A 159 6.67 -14.16 26.19
N THR A 160 7.91 -13.88 25.81
CA THR A 160 8.33 -12.61 25.22
C THR A 160 8.78 -12.85 23.78
N ILE A 161 8.35 -12.01 22.85
CA ILE A 161 8.69 -12.10 21.43
C ILE A 161 9.39 -10.80 21.01
N PRO A 162 10.67 -10.85 20.58
CA PRO A 162 11.43 -9.67 20.22
C PRO A 162 10.96 -9.10 18.87
N MET A 163 10.74 -7.78 18.82
CA MET A 163 10.27 -7.03 17.66
C MET A 163 11.26 -5.92 17.26
N GLY A 164 12.57 -6.20 17.30
CA GLY A 164 13.59 -5.28 16.79
C GLY A 164 13.58 -3.91 17.48
N GLU A 165 13.47 -2.84 16.69
CA GLU A 165 13.49 -1.45 17.19
C GLU A 165 12.22 -1.08 18.00
N ALA A 166 11.15 -1.88 17.88
CA ALA A 166 9.97 -1.76 18.74
C ALA A 166 10.17 -2.37 20.15
N GLY A 167 11.27 -3.08 20.38
CA GLY A 167 11.54 -3.79 21.63
C GLY A 167 10.82 -5.13 21.75
N ASP A 168 10.54 -5.55 22.99
CA ASP A 168 10.02 -6.87 23.34
C ASP A 168 8.51 -6.81 23.62
N LEU A 169 7.71 -7.62 22.91
CA LEU A 169 6.27 -7.77 23.18
C LEU A 169 5.97 -8.98 24.05
N LYS A 170 5.00 -8.86 24.97
CA LYS A 170 4.55 -9.98 25.83
C LYS A 170 3.36 -10.70 25.17
N LEU A 171 3.50 -11.99 24.89
CA LEU A 171 2.39 -12.87 24.55
C LEU A 171 1.94 -13.64 25.80
N GLU A 172 0.70 -13.43 26.24
CA GLU A 172 0.06 -14.26 27.26
C GLU A 172 -0.81 -15.34 26.60
N VAL A 173 -0.78 -16.55 27.14
CA VAL A 173 -1.50 -17.72 26.60
C VAL A 173 -2.96 -17.72 27.12
N SER A 174 -3.70 -16.70 26.69
CA SER A 174 -5.10 -16.45 27.00
C SER A 174 -5.77 -15.77 25.79
N SER A 175 -7.09 -15.88 25.60
CA SER A 175 -7.77 -15.21 24.48
C SER A 175 -7.52 -13.70 24.47
N ASP A 176 -7.73 -13.05 25.62
CA ASP A 176 -7.45 -11.64 25.89
C ASP A 176 -5.96 -11.29 25.69
N GLY A 177 -5.06 -12.21 26.03
CA GLY A 177 -3.61 -12.09 25.85
C GLY A 177 -3.19 -12.11 24.39
N PHE A 178 -3.84 -12.94 23.57
CA PHE A 178 -3.69 -12.95 22.12
C PHE A 178 -4.29 -11.67 21.49
N GLU A 179 -5.44 -11.19 21.96
CA GLU A 179 -6.03 -9.92 21.51
C GLU A 179 -5.15 -8.71 21.87
N THR A 180 -4.58 -8.69 23.08
CA THR A 180 -3.63 -7.66 23.52
C THR A 180 -2.35 -7.69 22.70
N PHE A 181 -1.72 -8.86 22.56
CA PHE A 181 -0.51 -9.04 21.74
C PHE A 181 -0.77 -8.65 20.27
N ALA A 182 -1.93 -9.03 19.71
CA ALA A 182 -2.30 -8.63 18.36
C ALA A 182 -2.43 -7.10 18.25
N SER A 183 -2.99 -6.40 19.24
CA SER A 183 -3.06 -4.93 19.23
C SER A 183 -1.70 -4.26 19.34
N GLU A 184 -0.77 -4.81 20.12
CA GLU A 184 0.60 -4.26 20.27
C GLU A 184 1.47 -4.52 19.02
N LEU A 185 1.29 -5.68 18.38
CA LEU A 185 2.02 -6.10 17.18
C LEU A 185 1.94 -5.10 16.02
N GLY A 186 0.79 -4.45 15.81
CA GLY A 186 0.61 -3.46 14.74
C GLY A 186 1.42 -2.19 14.98
N GLY A 187 1.49 -1.73 16.23
CA GLY A 187 2.40 -0.67 16.64
C GLY A 187 3.86 -1.06 16.39
N ALA A 188 4.25 -2.27 16.82
CA ALA A 188 5.61 -2.76 16.64
C ALA A 188 6.02 -2.93 15.17
N ILE A 189 5.16 -3.46 14.30
CA ILE A 189 5.43 -3.56 12.86
C ILE A 189 5.55 -2.14 12.26
N THR A 190 4.70 -1.20 12.66
CA THR A 190 4.77 0.21 12.18
C THR A 190 6.14 0.83 12.53
N THR A 191 6.60 0.70 13.78
CA THR A 191 7.91 1.19 14.22
C THR A 191 9.07 0.58 13.40
N ASN A 192 9.03 -0.74 13.15
CA ASN A 192 10.06 -1.40 12.35
C ASN A 192 10.03 -0.97 10.87
N ILE A 193 8.85 -0.73 10.29
CA ILE A 193 8.72 -0.22 8.92
C ILE A 193 9.30 1.21 8.81
N HIS A 194 9.06 2.07 9.82
CA HIS A 194 9.63 3.42 9.85
C HIS A 194 11.16 3.37 9.99
N ALA A 195 11.69 2.56 10.92
CA ALA A 195 13.13 2.38 11.08
C ALA A 195 13.81 1.82 9.82
N ALA A 196 13.18 0.84 9.15
CA ALA A 196 13.67 0.30 7.88
C ALA A 196 13.67 1.34 6.74
N ALA A 197 12.76 2.32 6.76
CA ALA A 197 12.74 3.41 5.79
C ALA A 197 13.83 4.46 6.06
N ASP A 198 14.08 4.80 7.33
CA ASP A 198 15.22 5.64 7.72
C ASP A 198 16.56 4.99 7.33
N ASP A 199 16.72 3.68 7.60
CA ASP A 199 17.87 2.89 7.15
C ASP A 199 17.98 2.85 5.62
N LEU A 200 16.88 2.69 4.89
CA LEU A 200 16.87 2.70 3.42
C LEU A 200 17.35 4.06 2.87
N VAL A 201 16.91 5.18 3.45
CA VAL A 201 17.38 6.52 3.07
C VAL A 201 18.87 6.67 3.40
N ALA A 202 19.30 6.29 4.60
CA ALA A 202 20.69 6.41 5.05
C ALA A 202 21.68 5.58 4.21
N ASN A 203 21.26 4.40 3.73
CA ASN A 203 22.08 3.51 2.91
C ASN A 203 21.88 3.69 1.39
N SER A 204 21.08 4.68 0.95
CA SER A 204 20.76 4.89 -0.47
C SER A 204 21.89 5.49 -1.35
N ASP A 205 23.11 5.63 -0.83
CA ASP A 205 24.21 6.43 -1.42
C ASP A 205 23.80 7.87 -1.83
N GLY A 206 22.72 8.40 -1.25
CA GLY A 206 22.15 9.72 -1.57
C GLY A 206 21.17 9.74 -2.73
N ILE A 207 20.75 8.58 -3.27
CA ILE A 207 19.72 8.50 -4.33
C ILE A 207 18.35 8.95 -3.79
N LEU A 208 18.02 8.57 -2.56
CA LEU A 208 16.78 8.95 -1.88
C LEU A 208 17.02 10.19 -1.00
N SER A 209 16.12 11.18 -1.06
CA SER A 209 16.17 12.35 -0.18
C SER A 209 15.38 12.16 1.11
N ASN A 210 14.28 11.40 1.04
CA ASN A 210 13.40 11.03 2.16
C ASN A 210 12.42 9.93 1.71
N VAL A 211 11.83 9.24 2.69
CA VAL A 211 10.63 8.41 2.51
C VAL A 211 9.63 8.84 3.56
N ASP A 212 8.53 9.47 3.14
CA ASP A 212 7.44 9.92 4.02
C ASP A 212 6.48 8.75 4.26
N LEU A 213 6.47 8.27 5.51
CA LEU A 213 5.59 7.24 6.04
C LEU A 213 4.70 7.75 7.19
N ASP A 214 4.59 9.07 7.44
CA ASP A 214 3.89 9.60 8.62
C ASP A 214 2.41 9.15 8.73
N ALA A 215 1.78 8.87 7.58
CA ALA A 215 0.42 8.36 7.49
C ALA A 215 0.29 6.82 7.55
N LEU A 216 1.40 6.09 7.46
CA LEU A 216 1.43 4.62 7.47
C LEU A 216 1.24 4.11 8.90
N SER A 217 0.21 3.29 9.10
CA SER A 217 -0.02 2.59 10.36
C SER A 217 -0.51 1.19 10.09
N VAL A 218 0.17 0.19 10.66
CA VAL A 218 -0.23 -1.21 10.57
C VAL A 218 -1.26 -1.50 11.66
N LYS A 219 -2.44 -1.94 11.24
CA LYS A 219 -3.55 -2.34 12.11
C LYS A 219 -3.68 -3.85 12.10
N THR A 220 -3.58 -4.43 13.28
CA THR A 220 -3.58 -5.87 13.51
C THR A 220 -4.72 -6.25 14.43
N ASN A 221 -5.33 -7.41 14.20
CA ASN A 221 -6.42 -7.94 15.01
C ASN A 221 -6.45 -9.46 14.95
N VAL A 222 -6.90 -10.12 16.02
CA VAL A 222 -7.13 -11.56 16.06
C VAL A 222 -8.57 -11.85 16.45
N THR A 223 -9.16 -12.87 15.84
CA THR A 223 -10.44 -13.45 16.22
C THR A 223 -10.16 -14.86 16.74
N VAL A 224 -9.97 -14.99 18.06
CA VAL A 224 -9.89 -16.30 18.73
C VAL A 224 -11.28 -16.92 18.84
N GLY A 225 -12.29 -16.11 19.17
CA GLY A 225 -13.65 -16.58 19.43
C GLY A 225 -13.75 -17.37 20.74
N LYS A 226 -14.88 -18.05 20.94
CA LYS A 226 -15.13 -18.88 22.13
C LYS A 226 -15.21 -20.38 21.78
N PRO A 227 -14.84 -21.28 22.72
CA PRO A 227 -15.03 -22.72 22.52
C PRO A 227 -16.49 -23.05 22.21
N GLN A 228 -16.72 -23.93 21.23
CA GLN A 228 -18.06 -24.40 20.89
C GLN A 228 -18.49 -25.57 21.79
N THR A 229 -19.80 -25.84 21.85
CA THR A 229 -20.36 -26.96 22.63
C THR A 229 -20.01 -28.35 22.06
N SER A 230 -19.46 -28.39 20.85
CA SER A 230 -19.07 -29.59 20.11
C SER A 230 -17.78 -29.30 19.36
N MET A 231 -16.83 -30.24 19.36
CA MET A 231 -15.49 -30.02 18.84
C MET A 231 -15.46 -29.89 17.31
N SER A 232 -14.91 -28.78 16.79
CA SER A 232 -14.82 -28.51 15.35
C SER A 232 -13.59 -27.67 14.96
N ASP A 233 -13.21 -27.79 13.70
CA ASP A 233 -12.24 -26.96 12.97
C ASP A 233 -12.92 -25.92 12.05
N TYR A 234 -14.24 -25.97 11.83
CA TYR A 234 -14.95 -25.04 10.91
C TYR A 234 -14.89 -23.56 11.31
N TYR A 235 -14.62 -23.27 12.59
CA TYR A 235 -14.42 -21.92 13.10
C TYR A 235 -12.92 -21.73 13.37
N PRO A 236 -12.14 -21.14 12.45
CA PRO A 236 -10.71 -20.96 12.66
C PRO A 236 -10.40 -19.96 13.78
N ILE A 237 -9.15 -19.97 14.25
CA ILE A 237 -8.54 -18.81 14.90
C ILE A 237 -7.95 -17.96 13.76
N ALA A 238 -8.42 -16.73 13.59
CA ALA A 238 -8.05 -15.88 12.45
C ALA A 238 -7.25 -14.66 12.89
N PHE A 239 -6.03 -14.50 12.37
CA PHE A 239 -5.20 -13.31 12.51
C PHE A 239 -5.36 -12.43 11.28
N SER A 240 -5.33 -11.11 11.46
CA SER A 240 -5.45 -10.13 10.39
C SER A 240 -4.44 -9.01 10.58
N ILE A 241 -3.83 -8.60 9.48
CA ILE A 241 -2.92 -7.47 9.35
C ILE A 241 -3.48 -6.58 8.24
N SER A 242 -3.50 -5.27 8.44
CA SER A 242 -3.96 -4.34 7.42
C SER A 242 -3.22 -3.02 7.48
N ILE A 243 -2.93 -2.46 6.31
CA ILE A 243 -2.51 -1.07 6.16
C ILE A 243 -3.69 -0.38 5.47
N PRO A 244 -4.41 0.56 6.15
CA PRO A 244 -5.49 1.30 5.53
C PRO A 244 -4.97 2.11 4.34
N GLU A 245 -5.84 2.53 3.41
CA GLU A 245 -5.41 3.29 2.23
C GLU A 245 -4.56 4.49 2.62
N VAL A 246 -3.30 4.48 2.19
CA VAL A 246 -2.25 5.43 2.58
C VAL A 246 -1.43 5.83 1.35
N THR A 247 -1.09 7.11 1.27
CA THR A 247 -0.13 7.63 0.27
C THR A 247 1.25 7.74 0.91
N VAL A 248 2.19 6.91 0.45
CA VAL A 248 3.62 7.02 0.76
C VAL A 248 4.30 7.90 -0.28
N THR A 249 5.21 8.79 0.11
CA THR A 249 5.95 9.65 -0.82
C THR A 249 7.46 9.49 -0.68
N ILE A 250 8.12 9.11 -1.77
CA ILE A 250 9.57 8.85 -1.86
C ILE A 250 10.20 10.02 -2.62
N GLY A 251 11.10 10.76 -1.97
CA GLY A 251 11.86 11.85 -2.60
C GLY A 251 13.18 11.38 -3.20
N VAL A 252 13.62 12.02 -4.29
CA VAL A 252 14.71 11.56 -5.16
C VAL A 252 15.70 12.71 -5.41
N ALA A 253 16.92 12.62 -4.90
CA ALA A 253 17.84 13.77 -4.81
C ALA A 253 18.20 14.38 -6.18
N ASP A 254 18.58 13.55 -7.16
CA ASP A 254 18.86 13.97 -8.54
C ASP A 254 17.61 13.93 -9.46
N GLY A 255 16.43 13.71 -8.87
CA GLY A 255 15.18 13.51 -9.60
C GLY A 255 15.10 12.18 -10.35
N ILE A 256 13.99 11.98 -11.06
CA ILE A 256 13.56 10.67 -11.60
C ILE A 256 14.59 10.04 -12.57
N ASN A 257 15.43 10.86 -13.22
CA ASN A 257 16.51 10.36 -14.09
C ASN A 257 17.55 9.52 -13.31
N GLY A 258 17.80 9.81 -12.03
CA GLY A 258 18.68 9.02 -11.17
C GLY A 258 18.15 7.62 -10.89
N ILE A 259 16.83 7.48 -10.72
CA ILE A 259 16.17 6.18 -10.53
C ILE A 259 16.15 5.38 -11.84
N ILE A 260 15.81 6.02 -12.97
CA ILE A 260 15.76 5.32 -14.28
C ILE A 260 17.16 4.89 -14.76
N GLY A 261 18.22 5.62 -14.39
CA GLY A 261 19.60 5.28 -14.71
C GLY A 261 20.31 4.38 -13.68
N GLY A 262 19.70 4.12 -12.53
CA GLY A 262 20.26 3.31 -11.45
C GLY A 262 19.66 1.90 -11.37
N SER A 263 20.23 1.08 -10.49
CA SER A 263 19.68 -0.21 -10.09
C SER A 263 19.30 -0.18 -8.59
N PRO A 264 18.29 0.60 -8.18
CA PRO A 264 17.88 0.67 -6.77
C PRO A 264 17.29 -0.66 -6.32
N THR A 265 18.06 -1.43 -5.57
CA THR A 265 17.57 -2.61 -4.83
C THR A 265 16.88 -2.14 -3.55
N ILE A 266 15.55 -2.03 -3.60
CA ILE A 266 14.73 -1.87 -2.39
C ILE A 266 14.57 -3.26 -1.79
N GLU A 267 15.27 -3.52 -0.69
CA GLU A 267 15.13 -4.74 0.12
C GLU A 267 14.62 -4.31 1.50
N ILE A 268 13.50 -4.89 1.97
CA ILE A 268 12.90 -4.55 3.27
C ILE A 268 13.13 -5.73 4.23
N THR A 269 14.38 -5.98 4.64
CA THR A 269 14.74 -7.16 5.43
C THR A 269 14.17 -7.11 6.86
N THR A 270 13.01 -7.73 7.11
CA THR A 270 12.54 -7.97 8.50
C THR A 270 13.01 -9.34 8.96
N LYS A 271 13.60 -9.43 10.15
CA LYS A 271 14.21 -10.67 10.66
C LYS A 271 13.17 -11.63 11.29
N ASN A 272 11.90 -11.49 10.91
CA ASN A 272 10.77 -12.14 11.55
C ASN A 272 10.27 -13.32 10.69
N MET A 273 10.41 -14.53 11.21
CA MET A 273 10.08 -15.79 10.53
C MET A 273 8.65 -15.81 9.94
N LEU A 274 7.68 -15.20 10.63
CA LEU A 274 6.28 -15.10 10.20
C LEU A 274 6.06 -14.25 8.93
N LEU A 275 6.98 -13.33 8.62
CA LEU A 275 6.86 -12.43 7.46
C LEU A 275 7.71 -12.88 6.28
N ASN A 276 8.78 -13.66 6.51
CA ASN A 276 9.78 -14.05 5.51
C ASN A 276 9.19 -14.52 4.15
N PRO A 277 8.16 -15.39 4.08
CA PRO A 277 7.59 -15.81 2.79
C PRO A 277 6.86 -14.66 2.06
N VAL A 278 6.16 -13.81 2.82
CA VAL A 278 5.47 -12.61 2.29
C VAL A 278 6.47 -11.57 1.79
N GLN A 279 7.63 -11.44 2.44
CA GLN A 279 8.71 -10.57 2.01
C GLN A 279 9.23 -10.99 0.64
N GLN A 280 9.62 -12.26 0.49
CA GLN A 280 10.12 -12.80 -0.76
C GLN A 280 9.11 -12.66 -1.91
N ILE A 281 7.80 -12.74 -1.64
CA ILE A 281 6.75 -12.45 -2.62
C ILE A 281 6.79 -10.97 -3.05
N LEU A 282 6.83 -10.04 -2.09
CA LEU A 282 6.87 -8.60 -2.36
C LEU A 282 8.17 -8.18 -3.08
N ASP A 283 9.32 -8.73 -2.70
CA ASP A 283 10.62 -8.48 -3.32
C ASP A 283 10.67 -9.01 -4.77
N ASN A 284 10.04 -10.16 -5.04
CA ASN A 284 9.85 -10.66 -6.40
C ASN A 284 8.96 -9.72 -7.23
N VAL A 285 7.84 -9.23 -6.69
CA VAL A 285 6.97 -8.26 -7.39
C VAL A 285 7.71 -6.94 -7.65
N ALA A 286 8.41 -6.41 -6.65
CA ALA A 286 9.15 -5.15 -6.75
C ALA A 286 10.30 -5.23 -7.76
N SER A 287 11.10 -6.30 -7.73
CA SER A 287 12.18 -6.52 -8.69
C SER A 287 11.67 -6.76 -10.12
N GLY A 288 10.50 -7.40 -10.27
CA GLY A 288 9.80 -7.53 -11.55
C GLY A 288 9.38 -6.18 -12.14
N MET A 289 8.74 -5.33 -11.34
CA MET A 289 8.35 -3.97 -11.74
C MET A 289 9.58 -3.11 -12.05
N GLY A 290 10.63 -3.16 -11.23
CA GLY A 290 11.89 -2.46 -11.45
C GLY A 290 12.60 -2.88 -12.74
N ARG A 291 12.62 -4.17 -13.06
CA ARG A 291 13.10 -4.70 -14.35
C ARG A 291 12.29 -4.18 -15.54
N GLY A 292 10.97 -4.12 -15.43
CA GLY A 292 10.10 -3.51 -16.45
C GLY A 292 10.48 -2.06 -16.72
N LEU A 293 10.61 -1.25 -15.67
CA LEU A 293 10.94 0.18 -15.78
C LEU A 293 12.34 0.43 -16.34
N THR A 294 13.36 -0.30 -15.87
CA THR A 294 14.76 -0.16 -16.31
C THR A 294 15.03 -0.64 -17.73
N MET A 295 14.26 -1.61 -18.24
CA MET A 295 14.29 -2.03 -19.65
C MET A 295 13.83 -0.94 -20.64
N GLY A 296 13.09 0.06 -20.13
CA GLY A 296 12.63 1.22 -20.90
C GLY A 296 11.43 0.95 -21.82
N PHE A 297 10.73 2.03 -22.15
CA PHE A 297 9.57 2.00 -23.06
C PHE A 297 10.05 2.03 -24.51
N LEU A 298 9.89 0.90 -25.20
CA LEU A 298 10.47 0.65 -26.53
C LEU A 298 9.46 0.74 -27.67
N SER A 299 8.16 0.78 -27.37
CA SER A 299 7.13 1.00 -28.38
C SER A 299 6.00 1.91 -27.89
N ALA A 300 5.53 2.79 -28.76
CA ALA A 300 4.28 3.52 -28.62
C ALA A 300 3.20 2.78 -29.42
N SER A 301 2.15 2.33 -28.75
CA SER A 301 1.03 1.59 -29.32
C SER A 301 -0.23 2.48 -29.39
N GLY A 302 -1.34 1.93 -29.90
CA GLY A 302 -2.65 2.57 -29.82
C GLY A 302 -3.21 2.67 -28.38
N THR A 303 -2.68 1.89 -27.43
CA THR A 303 -3.14 1.87 -26.02
C THR A 303 -2.25 2.70 -25.09
N GLY A 304 -0.94 2.79 -25.35
CA GLY A 304 0.00 3.51 -24.50
C GLY A 304 1.46 3.36 -24.92
N PHE A 305 2.38 3.50 -23.96
CA PHE A 305 3.77 3.04 -24.10
C PHE A 305 3.92 1.65 -23.50
N SER A 306 4.64 0.75 -24.19
CA SER A 306 4.97 -0.60 -23.73
C SER A 306 6.49 -0.79 -23.61
N THR A 307 6.90 -1.51 -22.56
CA THR A 307 8.22 -2.14 -22.48
C THR A 307 8.32 -3.29 -23.49
N GLN A 308 9.49 -3.93 -23.58
CA GLN A 308 9.55 -5.31 -24.07
C GLN A 308 8.85 -6.26 -23.09
N SER A 309 8.52 -7.47 -23.56
CA SER A 309 8.10 -8.54 -22.66
C SER A 309 9.30 -8.96 -21.78
N VAL A 310 9.08 -8.92 -20.47
CA VAL A 310 9.93 -9.49 -19.44
C VAL A 310 9.51 -10.94 -19.22
N ASP A 311 10.49 -11.82 -19.06
CA ASP A 311 10.36 -13.13 -18.46
C ASP A 311 11.07 -13.06 -17.09
N GLN A 312 10.36 -13.40 -16.04
CA GLN A 312 10.84 -13.40 -14.67
C GLN A 312 10.67 -14.79 -14.06
N SER A 313 11.78 -15.49 -13.87
CA SER A 313 11.85 -16.62 -12.96
C SER A 313 11.65 -16.14 -11.52
N ILE A 314 10.81 -16.84 -10.78
CA ILE A 314 10.66 -16.78 -9.33
C ILE A 314 11.25 -18.08 -8.78
N ASP A 315 12.30 -17.98 -7.98
CA ASP A 315 12.91 -19.14 -7.33
C ASP A 315 11.94 -19.73 -6.27
N PRO A 316 12.02 -21.04 -5.96
CA PRO A 316 11.13 -21.68 -4.99
C PRO A 316 11.19 -21.00 -3.62
N ILE A 317 10.04 -20.49 -3.15
CA ILE A 317 9.93 -19.82 -1.86
C ILE A 317 9.63 -20.88 -0.77
N ASP A 318 10.42 -20.90 0.29
CA ASP A 318 10.11 -21.71 1.47
C ASP A 318 8.93 -21.07 2.22
N MET A 319 7.76 -21.69 2.09
CA MET A 319 6.53 -21.24 2.73
C MET A 319 6.34 -21.85 4.13
N SER A 320 7.29 -22.62 4.66
CA SER A 320 7.15 -23.29 5.96
C SER A 320 7.33 -22.30 7.13
N ILE A 321 6.31 -22.25 7.98
CA ILE A 321 6.24 -21.43 9.20
C ILE A 321 6.68 -22.25 10.41
N TYR A 322 6.30 -23.53 10.46
CA TYR A 322 6.76 -24.47 11.50
C TYR A 322 6.70 -25.91 10.98
N GLN A 323 7.87 -26.47 10.66
CA GLN A 323 8.00 -27.74 9.92
C GLN A 323 7.56 -28.96 10.75
N GLU A 324 7.81 -28.93 12.06
CA GLU A 324 7.46 -30.01 12.98
C GLU A 324 5.94 -30.20 13.18
N ALA A 325 5.15 -29.18 12.80
CA ALA A 325 3.69 -29.22 12.77
C ALA A 325 3.12 -29.09 11.35
N ASP A 326 3.92 -29.28 10.29
CA ASP A 326 3.46 -29.22 8.89
C ASP A 326 2.71 -27.90 8.56
N LEU A 327 3.17 -26.78 9.13
CA LEU A 327 2.51 -25.47 9.01
C LEU A 327 3.17 -24.60 7.93
N SER A 328 2.41 -24.30 6.89
CA SER A 328 2.81 -23.59 5.67
C SER A 328 1.94 -22.35 5.39
N PHE A 329 2.45 -21.43 4.58
CA PHE A 329 1.73 -20.26 4.08
C PHE A 329 0.95 -20.57 2.79
N ASP A 330 -0.08 -21.42 2.90
CA ASP A 330 -0.95 -21.79 1.77
C ASP A 330 -2.15 -20.85 1.66
N GLY A 331 -2.44 -20.37 0.44
CA GLY A 331 -3.51 -19.40 0.23
C GLY A 331 -3.45 -18.67 -1.10
N PHE A 332 -4.01 -17.45 -1.13
CA PHE A 332 -4.08 -16.60 -2.31
C PHE A 332 -3.47 -15.22 -2.08
N VAL A 333 -2.89 -14.66 -3.15
CA VAL A 333 -2.45 -13.25 -3.22
C VAL A 333 -3.17 -12.56 -4.37
N GLU A 334 -4.01 -11.58 -4.04
CA GLU A 334 -4.60 -10.63 -4.99
C GLU A 334 -3.74 -9.36 -5.06
N PHE A 335 -3.35 -8.97 -6.27
CA PHE A 335 -2.60 -7.75 -6.57
C PHE A 335 -3.40 -6.88 -7.55
N LYS A 336 -3.75 -5.64 -7.16
CA LYS A 336 -4.56 -4.72 -7.97
C LYS A 336 -3.74 -3.50 -8.41
N LEU A 337 -3.56 -3.36 -9.72
CA LEU A 337 -2.79 -2.28 -10.35
C LEU A 337 -3.57 -0.96 -10.45
N PRO A 338 -2.90 0.21 -10.43
CA PRO A 338 -3.57 1.51 -10.51
C PRO A 338 -4.16 1.74 -11.91
N LYS A 339 -5.15 2.64 -12.02
CA LYS A 339 -5.89 2.86 -13.26
C LYS A 339 -4.97 3.35 -14.39
N GLY A 340 -4.81 2.49 -15.40
CA GLY A 340 -4.06 2.81 -16.61
C GLY A 340 -2.57 2.42 -16.58
N ILE A 341 -2.12 1.66 -15.58
CA ILE A 341 -0.92 0.82 -15.65
C ILE A 341 -1.39 -0.64 -15.72
N ILE A 342 -0.91 -1.41 -16.69
CA ILE A 342 -1.27 -2.83 -16.88
C ILE A 342 -0.05 -3.67 -17.26
N LEU A 343 -0.11 -4.96 -16.93
CA LEU A 343 0.77 -6.02 -17.41
C LEU A 343 0.08 -6.72 -18.59
N ASP A 344 0.43 -6.30 -19.81
CA ASP A 344 -0.06 -6.92 -21.04
C ASP A 344 0.63 -8.27 -21.29
N GLY A 345 -0.09 -9.21 -21.89
CA GLY A 345 0.39 -10.59 -22.09
C GLY A 345 0.69 -11.38 -20.81
N PHE A 346 0.22 -10.93 -19.64
CA PHE A 346 0.47 -11.58 -18.35
C PHE A 346 0.11 -13.08 -18.40
N SER A 347 1.09 -13.93 -18.10
CA SER A 347 0.94 -15.38 -18.06
C SER A 347 1.97 -16.01 -17.12
N THR A 348 1.68 -17.22 -16.61
CA THR A 348 2.53 -17.98 -15.71
C THR A 348 2.80 -19.38 -16.24
N SER A 349 3.99 -19.94 -15.97
CA SER A 349 4.35 -21.30 -16.39
C SER A 349 3.58 -22.38 -15.64
N SER A 350 3.23 -22.09 -14.38
CA SER A 350 2.36 -22.90 -13.52
C SER A 350 0.89 -22.94 -13.97
N GLY A 351 0.43 -21.91 -14.67
CA GLY A 351 -1.00 -21.66 -14.91
C GLY A 351 -1.81 -21.35 -13.64
N LYS A 352 -1.14 -21.08 -12.51
CA LYS A 352 -1.73 -20.87 -11.18
C LYS A 352 -1.93 -19.40 -10.79
N ALA A 353 -1.64 -18.48 -11.71
CA ALA A 353 -2.06 -17.09 -11.62
C ALA A 353 -3.07 -16.75 -12.70
N THR A 354 -4.12 -16.03 -12.31
CA THR A 354 -5.13 -15.46 -13.21
C THR A 354 -4.99 -13.95 -13.28
N SER A 355 -5.45 -13.33 -14.36
CA SER A 355 -5.57 -11.88 -14.44
C SER A 355 -6.88 -11.47 -15.11
N GLU A 356 -7.57 -10.50 -14.50
CA GLU A 356 -8.86 -9.98 -14.95
C GLU A 356 -8.93 -8.45 -14.81
N MET A 357 -9.85 -7.83 -15.57
CA MET A 357 -10.06 -6.38 -15.53
C MET A 357 -11.33 -6.05 -14.72
N VAL A 358 -11.15 -5.46 -13.54
CA VAL A 358 -12.21 -5.08 -12.60
C VAL A 358 -12.24 -3.56 -12.46
N ASP A 359 -13.39 -2.92 -12.71
CA ASP A 359 -13.60 -1.46 -12.63
C ASP A 359 -12.56 -0.58 -13.36
N GLY A 360 -11.96 -1.11 -14.42
CA GLY A 360 -10.92 -0.43 -15.22
C GLY A 360 -9.51 -0.52 -14.63
N ARG A 361 -9.29 -1.41 -13.66
CA ARG A 361 -8.00 -1.80 -13.08
C ARG A 361 -7.73 -3.27 -13.42
N GLN A 362 -6.46 -3.63 -13.51
CA GLN A 362 -6.09 -5.04 -13.63
C GLN A 362 -5.91 -5.62 -12.23
N LYS A 363 -6.61 -6.73 -11.98
CA LYS A 363 -6.34 -7.62 -10.85
C LYS A 363 -5.54 -8.82 -11.34
N ILE A 364 -4.62 -9.29 -10.52
CA ILE A 364 -3.92 -10.55 -10.65
C ILE A 364 -4.21 -11.34 -9.37
N THR A 365 -4.64 -12.59 -9.48
CA THR A 365 -4.90 -13.48 -8.33
C THR A 365 -4.03 -14.73 -8.48
N TYR A 366 -3.18 -14.98 -7.50
CA TYR A 366 -2.08 -15.97 -7.53
C TYR A 366 -2.24 -16.98 -6.38
N ASP A 367 -2.20 -18.28 -6.69
CA ASP A 367 -2.21 -19.39 -5.71
C ASP A 367 -0.80 -19.63 -5.16
N THR A 368 -0.61 -19.45 -3.84
CA THR A 368 0.74 -19.51 -3.22
C THR A 368 1.35 -20.90 -3.25
N ARG A 369 0.55 -21.97 -3.42
CA ARG A 369 1.06 -23.35 -3.54
C ARG A 369 1.97 -23.52 -4.76
N ALA A 370 1.85 -22.67 -5.78
CA ALA A 370 2.74 -22.65 -6.95
C ALA A 370 4.12 -22.02 -6.67
N LEU A 371 4.23 -21.13 -5.69
CA LEU A 371 5.50 -20.47 -5.34
C LEU A 371 6.47 -21.45 -4.65
N GLN A 372 5.95 -22.49 -3.99
CA GLN A 372 6.74 -23.56 -3.37
C GLN A 372 7.54 -24.38 -4.39
N SER A 373 7.11 -24.41 -5.66
CA SER A 373 7.85 -25.05 -6.76
C SER A 373 8.69 -24.07 -7.59
N GLY A 374 8.60 -22.77 -7.34
CA GLY A 374 9.01 -21.72 -8.27
C GLY A 374 8.09 -21.62 -9.49
N ASP A 375 8.21 -20.53 -10.25
CA ASP A 375 7.43 -20.26 -11.46
C ASP A 375 8.20 -19.33 -12.42
N SER A 376 7.71 -19.14 -13.64
CA SER A 376 8.09 -18.05 -14.55
C SER A 376 6.86 -17.22 -14.86
N ILE A 377 6.96 -15.90 -14.66
CA ILE A 377 5.95 -14.92 -15.05
C ILE A 377 6.42 -14.19 -16.31
N GLN A 378 5.62 -14.24 -17.37
CA GLN A 378 5.83 -13.45 -18.58
C GLN A 378 4.81 -12.30 -18.66
N PHE A 379 5.28 -11.07 -18.89
CA PHE A 379 4.43 -9.89 -19.07
C PHE A 379 5.15 -8.77 -19.84
N ALA A 380 4.43 -7.74 -20.30
CA ALA A 380 4.96 -6.45 -20.72
C ALA A 380 4.27 -5.32 -19.96
N LEU A 381 5.05 -4.38 -19.40
CA LEU A 381 4.49 -3.24 -18.66
C LEU A 381 4.01 -2.17 -19.65
N VAL A 382 2.71 -1.85 -19.59
CA VAL A 382 2.06 -0.85 -20.44
C VAL A 382 1.50 0.29 -19.60
N ILE A 383 1.96 1.51 -19.87
CA ILE A 383 1.40 2.75 -19.33
C ILE A 383 0.49 3.37 -20.38
N THR A 384 -0.81 3.42 -20.10
CA THR A 384 -1.83 3.84 -21.06
C THR A 384 -1.82 5.35 -21.36
N TRP A 385 -2.29 5.73 -22.55
CA TRP A 385 -2.47 7.13 -22.93
C TRP A 385 -3.39 7.90 -21.99
N GLY A 386 -4.40 7.24 -21.39
CA GLY A 386 -5.30 7.85 -20.40
C GLY A 386 -4.55 8.31 -19.16
N TYR A 387 -3.71 7.44 -18.59
CA TYR A 387 -2.86 7.74 -17.42
C TYR A 387 -1.87 8.87 -17.71
N ILE A 388 -1.18 8.83 -18.87
CA ILE A 388 -0.20 9.85 -19.26
C ILE A 388 -0.87 11.23 -19.37
N VAL A 389 -2.08 11.29 -19.92
CA VAL A 389 -2.85 12.53 -20.00
C VAL A 389 -3.34 12.98 -18.62
N SER A 390 -3.76 12.07 -17.73
CA SER A 390 -4.21 12.45 -16.37
C SER A 390 -3.10 12.96 -15.46
N GLN A 391 -1.83 12.59 -15.70
CA GLN A 391 -0.67 13.22 -15.06
C GLN A 391 -0.37 14.60 -15.70
N ILE A 392 -0.25 14.66 -17.03
CA ILE A 392 0.37 15.82 -17.71
C ILE A 392 -0.60 17.00 -17.95
N TRP A 393 -1.92 16.81 -17.95
CA TRP A 393 -2.90 17.85 -18.37
C TRP A 393 -2.86 19.17 -17.59
N ILE A 394 -2.39 19.17 -16.34
CA ILE A 394 -2.36 20.36 -15.50
C ILE A 394 -1.40 21.43 -16.05
N TYR A 395 -0.30 21.01 -16.68
CA TYR A 395 0.71 21.88 -17.28
C TYR A 395 0.17 22.74 -18.46
N PRO A 396 -0.45 22.18 -19.51
CA PRO A 396 -1.12 22.98 -20.53
C PRO A 396 -2.35 23.73 -19.98
N ALA A 397 -3.05 23.24 -18.96
CA ALA A 397 -4.16 23.97 -18.34
C ALA A 397 -3.71 25.28 -17.69
N ILE A 398 -2.59 25.27 -16.95
CA ILE A 398 -1.96 26.47 -16.40
C ILE A 398 -1.51 27.42 -17.51
N LEU A 399 -0.84 26.92 -18.55
CA LEU A 399 -0.35 27.74 -19.66
C LEU A 399 -1.49 28.39 -20.46
N LEU A 400 -2.56 27.65 -20.75
CA LEU A 400 -3.78 28.16 -21.37
C LEU A 400 -4.48 29.21 -20.49
N SER A 401 -4.48 29.03 -19.17
CA SER A 401 -5.01 30.00 -18.22
C SER A 401 -4.21 31.31 -18.24
N PHE A 402 -2.87 31.26 -18.30
CA PHE A 402 -2.02 32.43 -18.51
C PHE A 402 -2.27 33.13 -19.85
N VAL A 403 -2.48 32.36 -20.94
CA VAL A 403 -2.84 32.92 -22.25
C VAL A 403 -4.20 33.61 -22.20
N ALA A 404 -5.22 32.98 -21.59
CA ALA A 404 -6.55 33.55 -21.41
C ALA A 404 -6.51 34.84 -20.57
N TRP A 405 -5.77 34.85 -19.47
CA TRP A 405 -5.54 36.04 -18.63
C TRP A 405 -4.82 37.16 -19.39
N ARG A 406 -3.80 36.84 -20.19
CA ARG A 406 -3.06 37.80 -21.03
C ARG A 406 -3.96 38.40 -22.13
N VAL A 407 -4.85 37.60 -22.71
CA VAL A 407 -5.89 38.05 -23.65
C VAL A 407 -6.93 38.92 -22.93
N TYR A 408 -7.38 38.55 -21.73
CA TYR A 408 -8.33 39.30 -20.92
C TYR A 408 -7.76 40.67 -20.50
N LYS A 409 -6.52 40.74 -19.97
CA LYS A 409 -5.86 42.01 -19.66
C LYS A 409 -5.59 42.85 -20.92
N ARG A 410 -5.33 42.24 -22.08
CA ARG A 410 -5.29 42.96 -23.39
C ARG A 410 -6.66 43.52 -23.78
N LYS A 411 -7.76 42.76 -23.63
CA LYS A 411 -9.13 43.24 -23.86
C LYS A 411 -9.48 44.40 -22.91
N GLN A 412 -9.23 44.27 -21.60
CA GLN A 412 -9.41 45.38 -20.65
C GLN A 412 -8.59 46.62 -21.01
N LYS A 413 -7.29 46.49 -21.33
CA LYS A 413 -6.45 47.63 -21.74
C LYS A 413 -6.95 48.29 -23.03
N LYS A 414 -7.48 47.53 -23.99
CA LYS A 414 -8.16 48.08 -25.18
C LYS A 414 -9.47 48.81 -24.80
N ALA A 415 -10.31 48.22 -23.96
CA ALA A 415 -11.57 48.84 -23.51
C ALA A 415 -11.35 50.15 -22.74
N LYS A 416 -10.40 50.19 -21.79
CA LYS A 416 -10.02 51.41 -21.07
C LYS A 416 -9.49 52.49 -22.03
N LYS A 417 -8.67 52.13 -23.03
CA LYS A 417 -8.22 53.07 -24.07
C LYS A 417 -9.34 53.54 -25.01
N ALA A 418 -10.33 52.71 -25.31
CA ALA A 418 -11.50 53.10 -26.10
C ALA A 418 -12.38 54.09 -25.33
N ALA A 419 -12.73 53.78 -24.07
CA ALA A 419 -13.49 54.68 -23.21
C ALA A 419 -12.78 56.04 -22.99
N ALA A 420 -11.45 56.03 -22.83
CA ALA A 420 -10.67 57.27 -22.75
C ALA A 420 -10.71 58.09 -24.06
N LYS A 421 -10.70 57.43 -25.23
CA LYS A 421 -10.87 58.12 -26.53
C LYS A 421 -12.28 58.71 -26.69
N VAL A 422 -13.33 58.00 -26.27
CA VAL A 422 -14.71 58.52 -26.28
C VAL A 422 -14.81 59.76 -25.39
N LYS A 423 -14.36 59.69 -24.14
CA LYS A 423 -14.33 60.87 -23.23
C LYS A 423 -13.50 62.04 -23.76
N ALA A 424 -12.41 61.77 -24.48
CA ALA A 424 -11.61 62.82 -25.12
C ALA A 424 -12.31 63.45 -26.34
N LEU A 425 -13.15 62.70 -27.07
CA LEU A 425 -13.99 63.21 -28.14
C LEU A 425 -15.18 64.02 -27.59
N GLU A 426 -15.84 63.54 -26.53
CA GLU A 426 -16.87 64.27 -25.79
C GLU A 426 -16.33 65.61 -25.25
N TYR A 427 -15.14 65.60 -24.63
CA TYR A 427 -14.49 66.82 -24.14
C TYR A 427 -14.14 67.79 -25.27
N ARG A 428 -13.69 67.28 -26.44
CA ARG A 428 -13.44 68.12 -27.63
C ARG A 428 -14.72 68.68 -28.23
N ALA A 429 -15.79 67.91 -28.35
CA ALA A 429 -17.08 68.41 -28.80
C ALA A 429 -17.59 69.53 -27.86
N LYS A 430 -17.44 69.34 -26.55
CA LYS A 430 -17.81 70.33 -25.51
C LYS A 430 -16.88 71.56 -25.45
N LYS A 431 -15.81 71.62 -26.26
CA LYS A 431 -14.84 72.71 -26.31
C LYS A 431 -14.52 73.19 -27.74
N GLY A 432 -15.26 72.70 -28.73
CA GLY A 432 -15.06 72.94 -30.16
C GLY A 432 -16.32 73.38 -30.91
N GLY A 433 -17.42 73.64 -30.20
CA GLY A 433 -18.55 74.38 -30.74
C GLY A 433 -18.21 75.87 -30.78
N LEU A 434 -17.77 76.35 -31.95
CA LEU A 434 -17.76 77.78 -32.26
C LEU A 434 -19.18 78.32 -32.09
N SER A 435 -19.32 79.47 -31.43
CA SER A 435 -20.62 80.13 -31.32
C SER A 435 -20.90 80.98 -32.57
N ASP A 436 -22.16 81.10 -32.99
CA ASP A 436 -22.53 81.87 -34.19
C ASP A 436 -22.11 83.35 -34.11
N ALA A 437 -21.93 83.87 -32.90
CA ALA A 437 -21.38 85.20 -32.63
C ALA A 437 -19.94 85.36 -33.13
N GLU A 438 -19.09 84.34 -33.00
CA GLU A 438 -17.69 84.37 -33.45
C GLU A 438 -17.56 84.26 -34.97
N PHE A 439 -18.44 83.48 -35.62
CA PHE A 439 -18.51 83.43 -37.08
C PHE A 439 -18.96 84.77 -37.67
N THR A 440 -19.87 85.48 -36.97
CA THR A 440 -20.33 86.82 -37.36
C THR A 440 -19.23 87.88 -37.25
N ALA A 441 -18.26 87.72 -36.33
CA ALA A 441 -17.15 88.65 -36.16
C ALA A 441 -16.14 88.61 -37.32
N LEU A 442 -15.98 87.46 -37.99
CA LEU A 442 -15.08 87.29 -39.14
C LEU A 442 -15.63 87.88 -40.45
N GLY A 443 -16.89 88.34 -40.47
CA GLY A 443 -17.56 88.90 -41.65
C GLY A 443 -17.26 90.37 -41.99
N ARG A 444 -16.34 91.03 -41.28
CA ARG A 444 -16.00 92.46 -41.49
C ARG A 444 -14.48 92.72 -41.38
N GLY A 445 -13.83 93.00 -42.51
CA GLY A 445 -12.49 93.64 -42.55
C GLY A 445 -12.59 95.16 -42.35
N SER A 446 -11.50 95.92 -42.27
CA SER A 446 -10.05 95.59 -42.28
C SER A 446 -9.30 96.66 -41.41
N ASP A 447 -8.01 97.05 -41.49
CA ASP A 447 -6.92 96.92 -42.48
C ASP A 447 -5.54 97.30 -41.84
N SER A 448 -4.53 97.60 -42.66
CA SER A 448 -3.37 98.49 -42.39
C SER A 448 -2.05 97.91 -41.81
N MET A 449 -1.21 97.44 -42.75
CA MET A 449 0.24 97.73 -42.93
C MET A 449 1.27 97.71 -41.76
N GLY A 450 2.31 96.88 -41.96
CA GLY A 450 3.74 97.21 -41.69
C GLY A 450 4.33 96.92 -40.28
N GLY A 451 5.61 96.59 -40.11
CA GLY A 451 6.64 96.20 -41.10
C GLY A 451 8.10 96.17 -40.55
N GLY A 452 8.86 95.09 -40.84
CA GLY A 452 10.33 94.98 -40.61
C GLY A 452 10.80 94.60 -39.19
N MET A 453 12.07 94.20 -38.94
CA MET A 453 13.12 93.66 -39.84
C MET A 453 14.31 93.04 -39.03
N GLY A 454 15.04 92.05 -39.61
CA GLY A 454 16.34 91.52 -39.13
C GLY A 454 16.29 90.32 -38.14
N GLY A 455 17.26 89.40 -38.06
CA GLY A 455 18.46 89.16 -38.89
C GLY A 455 19.22 87.84 -38.52
N PRO A 456 19.77 87.05 -39.48
CA PRO A 456 20.53 85.77 -39.29
C PRO A 456 22.07 86.00 -39.15
N PRO A 457 23.04 85.01 -39.13
CA PRO A 457 23.02 83.58 -39.57
C PRO A 457 23.85 82.51 -38.76
N PRO A 458 23.89 81.22 -39.19
CA PRO A 458 24.76 80.10 -38.71
C PRO A 458 26.01 79.89 -39.64
N PRO A 459 26.71 78.72 -39.82
CA PRO A 459 26.63 77.33 -39.27
C PRO A 459 28.03 76.64 -38.99
N GLN A 460 28.13 75.30 -39.18
CA GLN A 460 29.31 74.37 -39.19
C GLN A 460 29.70 73.70 -37.84
N GLY A 461 30.28 72.48 -37.79
CA GLY A 461 30.47 71.47 -38.87
C GLY A 461 31.51 70.35 -38.59
N ASP A 462 31.04 69.16 -38.21
CA ASP A 462 31.57 67.79 -38.42
C ASP A 462 33.05 67.34 -38.18
N ALA A 463 33.20 66.50 -37.14
CA ALA A 463 33.69 65.09 -37.17
C ALA A 463 35.17 64.69 -36.90
N TRP A 464 35.30 63.43 -36.40
CA TRP A 464 36.50 62.59 -36.13
C TRP A 464 37.43 63.08 -34.98
N ALA A 465 38.11 62.26 -34.14
CA ALA A 465 37.99 60.87 -33.63
C ALA A 465 38.96 60.77 -32.40
N ASP A 466 39.23 59.69 -31.64
CA ASP A 466 38.83 58.26 -31.61
C ASP A 466 39.07 57.63 -30.19
N MET A 467 38.72 56.35 -30.00
CA MET A 467 39.17 55.36 -28.99
C MET A 467 39.02 55.60 -27.46
N GLY A 468 38.20 54.73 -26.84
CA GLY A 468 38.65 53.85 -25.74
C GLY A 468 38.37 54.24 -24.27
N GLY A 469 38.14 53.22 -23.42
CA GLY A 469 38.18 53.34 -21.95
C GLY A 469 36.90 52.88 -21.22
N SER A 470 37.03 51.84 -20.39
CA SER A 470 35.98 51.34 -19.49
C SER A 470 35.79 52.22 -18.25
N GLY A 471 34.55 52.29 -17.70
CA GLY A 471 34.32 52.90 -16.39
C GLY A 471 32.88 53.30 -16.06
N TYR A 472 31.98 52.34 -15.86
CA TYR A 472 30.65 52.63 -15.31
C TYR A 472 30.64 52.50 -13.78
N SER A 473 30.56 53.64 -13.08
CA SER A 473 30.23 53.70 -11.65
C SER A 473 28.72 53.55 -11.48
N GLY A 474 28.28 52.83 -10.44
CA GLY A 474 26.87 52.61 -10.14
C GLY A 474 26.29 53.61 -9.13
N GLY A 475 25.00 53.43 -8.78
CA GLY A 475 24.41 54.05 -7.59
C GLY A 475 23.00 54.62 -7.74
N ALA A 476 21.97 53.76 -7.78
CA ALA A 476 20.65 53.99 -7.20
C ALA A 476 19.82 52.68 -7.27
N VAL A 477 19.22 52.26 -6.15
CA VAL A 477 18.28 51.13 -6.10
C VAL A 477 17.04 51.60 -5.36
N ASP A 478 15.96 51.82 -6.10
CA ASP A 478 14.68 52.28 -5.52
C ASP A 478 13.97 51.10 -4.83
N LYS A 479 14.01 51.09 -3.49
CA LYS A 479 13.27 50.17 -2.63
C LYS A 479 11.79 50.56 -2.58
N GLU A 480 10.96 50.04 -3.48
CA GLU A 480 9.49 50.13 -3.34
C GLU A 480 8.72 48.99 -4.05
N LEU A 481 9.23 47.74 -3.99
CA LEU A 481 8.65 46.63 -4.75
C LEU A 481 8.87 45.21 -4.15
N LEU A 482 9.03 45.09 -2.83
CA LEU A 482 9.35 43.80 -2.17
C LEU A 482 8.58 43.46 -0.87
N ASP A 483 7.59 44.27 -0.47
CA ASP A 483 6.74 44.01 0.71
C ASP A 483 5.28 43.78 0.29
N LEU A 484 4.96 42.61 -0.28
CA LEU A 484 3.57 42.24 -0.62
C LEU A 484 3.33 40.72 -0.82
N TYR A 485 3.95 39.89 0.04
CA TYR A 485 3.63 38.47 0.20
C TYR A 485 4.07 38.01 1.60
N ASP A 486 3.20 38.21 2.60
CA ASP A 486 3.14 37.49 3.89
C ASP A 486 1.89 37.96 4.65
N ASP A 487 0.81 37.18 4.57
CA ASP A 487 -0.39 37.11 5.43
C ASP A 487 -1.34 36.00 4.89
#